data_AF-G5SMU3-F1
#
_entry.id   AF-G5SMU3-F1
#
_cell.length_a   1.000
_cell.length_b   1.000
_cell.length_c   1.000
_cell.angle_alpha   90.00
_cell.angle_beta   90.00
_cell.angle_gamma   90.00
#
_symmetry.space_group_name_H-M   'P 1'
#
loop_
_entity.id
_entity.type
_entity.pdbx_description
1 polymer ?
#
loop_
_entity_poly.entity_id
_entity_poly.type
_entity_poly.pdbx_seq_one_letter_code
_entity_poly.pdbx_strand_id
1 'polypeptide(L)'
;MKKEMDKIADYLLLRSSYMQELGLFHGKMGVVVALYLYADAYGDEVMREYAWELFQQVYDGVHTDMPVGLERGLAGIGYGTTLLCRRGLVECSLNDILEDIDRKIMERDPRRLTDMSVRSGVRGLMLYLDLRQSVEAVATFDSQYMMELQDTVARNNLPCQALDVMDVLNEPTFPETEYIERPLGIDGGCAYYILKSILV
;
A
#
# COMPACT_ATOMS: atom_id res chain seq x y z
N MET A 1 -11.41 -16.04 15.61
CA MET A 1 -10.36 -15.08 15.21
C MET A 1 -9.21 -15.80 14.52
N LYS A 2 -8.23 -16.41 15.21
CA LYS A 2 -7.09 -17.10 14.54
C LYS A 2 -7.52 -18.08 13.45
N LYS A 3 -8.44 -19.01 13.76
CA LYS A 3 -8.94 -20.01 12.79
C LYS A 3 -9.53 -19.42 11.51
N GLU A 4 -10.17 -18.26 11.56
CA GLU A 4 -10.71 -17.62 10.35
C GLU A 4 -9.61 -16.86 9.60
N MET A 5 -8.62 -16.28 10.30
CA MET A 5 -7.45 -15.68 9.65
C MET A 5 -6.61 -16.72 8.93
N ASP A 6 -6.40 -17.90 9.54
CA ASP A 6 -5.68 -19.02 8.91
C ASP A 6 -6.32 -19.39 7.56
N LYS A 7 -7.66 -19.52 7.53
CA LYS A 7 -8.42 -19.82 6.31
C LYS A 7 -8.30 -18.73 5.23
N ILE A 8 -8.32 -17.46 5.63
CA ILE A 8 -8.16 -16.35 4.69
C ILE A 8 -6.73 -16.31 4.16
N ALA A 9 -5.72 -16.50 5.01
CA ALA A 9 -4.32 -16.56 4.61
C ALA A 9 -4.06 -17.71 3.62
N ASP A 10 -4.57 -18.91 3.91
CA ASP A 10 -4.52 -20.07 2.99
C ASP A 10 -5.18 -19.74 1.65
N TYR A 11 -6.32 -19.07 1.67
CA TYR A 11 -7.01 -18.66 0.44
C TYR A 11 -6.23 -17.64 -0.37
N LEU A 12 -5.63 -16.66 0.29
CA LEU A 12 -4.74 -15.68 -0.34
C LEU A 12 -3.53 -16.39 -0.95
N LEU A 13 -2.93 -17.36 -0.26
CA LEU A 13 -1.82 -18.16 -0.79
C LEU A 13 -2.20 -18.94 -2.05
N LEU A 14 -3.41 -19.50 -2.11
CA LEU A 14 -3.88 -20.25 -3.27
C LEU A 14 -4.22 -19.36 -4.48
N ARG A 15 -4.57 -18.09 -4.26
CA ARG A 15 -5.24 -17.26 -5.29
C ARG A 15 -4.49 -16.00 -5.70
N SER A 16 -3.63 -15.46 -4.85
CA SER A 16 -3.04 -14.13 -5.08
C SER A 16 -1.97 -14.10 -6.17
N SER A 17 -1.31 -15.23 -6.45
CA SER A 17 -0.37 -15.34 -7.59
C SER A 17 -1.01 -15.01 -8.94
N TYR A 18 -2.32 -15.27 -9.10
CA TYR A 18 -3.09 -14.98 -10.31
C TYR A 18 -3.53 -13.52 -10.45
N MET A 19 -3.37 -12.70 -9.41
CA MET A 19 -3.74 -11.28 -9.47
C MET A 19 -2.88 -10.54 -10.49
N GLN A 20 -3.53 -9.79 -11.38
CA GLN A 20 -2.83 -8.97 -12.38
C GLN A 20 -2.60 -7.54 -11.88
N GLU A 21 -3.47 -7.05 -11.01
CA GLU A 21 -3.34 -5.73 -10.44
C GLU A 21 -2.25 -5.72 -9.35
N LEU A 22 -1.34 -4.74 -9.42
CA LEU A 22 -0.18 -4.66 -8.53
C LEU A 22 -0.37 -3.71 -7.35
N GLY A 23 -1.28 -2.72 -7.49
CA GLY A 23 -1.47 -1.64 -6.53
C GLY A 23 -1.90 -2.07 -5.13
N LEU A 24 -2.03 -1.10 -4.24
CA LEU A 24 -2.21 -1.35 -2.82
C LEU A 24 -3.61 -1.86 -2.46
N PHE A 25 -4.69 -1.25 -2.97
CA PHE A 25 -6.04 -1.47 -2.41
C PHE A 25 -6.65 -2.78 -2.94
N HIS A 26 -6.54 -2.99 -4.24
CA HIS A 26 -7.15 -4.11 -4.94
C HIS A 26 -6.12 -5.07 -5.55
N GLY A 27 -4.84 -4.76 -5.43
CA GLY A 27 -3.75 -5.49 -6.07
C GLY A 27 -2.88 -6.31 -5.12
N LYS A 28 -1.85 -6.92 -5.71
CA LYS A 28 -0.90 -7.80 -5.05
C LYS A 28 -0.20 -7.14 -3.87
N MET A 29 0.17 -5.86 -3.96
CA MET A 29 0.86 -5.18 -2.85
C MET A 29 0.02 -5.17 -1.56
N GLY A 30 -1.30 -4.97 -1.65
CA GLY A 30 -2.17 -5.05 -0.46
C GLY A 30 -2.17 -6.42 0.17
N VAL A 31 -2.22 -7.47 -0.66
CA VAL A 31 -2.15 -8.87 -0.19
C VAL A 31 -0.79 -9.17 0.44
N VAL A 32 0.30 -8.68 -0.15
CA VAL A 32 1.65 -8.80 0.44
C VAL A 32 1.68 -8.18 1.83
N VAL A 33 1.16 -6.96 1.99
CA VAL A 33 1.07 -6.30 3.29
C VAL A 33 0.28 -7.16 4.29
N ALA A 34 -0.87 -7.67 3.89
CA ALA A 34 -1.70 -8.52 4.74
C ALA A 34 -0.97 -9.81 5.16
N LEU A 35 -0.30 -10.50 4.24
CA LEU A 35 0.38 -11.75 4.52
C LEU A 35 1.62 -11.58 5.39
N TYR A 36 2.39 -10.51 5.22
CA TYR A 36 3.47 -10.18 6.14
C TYR A 36 2.97 -9.90 7.56
N LEU A 37 1.87 -9.13 7.69
CA LEU A 37 1.25 -8.86 8.98
C LEU A 37 0.76 -10.16 9.64
N TYR A 38 0.08 -11.02 8.88
CA TYR A 38 -0.36 -12.33 9.35
C TYR A 38 0.83 -13.19 9.82
N ALA A 39 1.86 -13.31 8.98
CA ALA A 39 3.03 -14.15 9.25
C ALA A 39 3.76 -13.70 10.52
N ASP A 40 3.90 -12.39 10.74
CA ASP A 40 4.46 -11.82 11.96
C ASP A 40 3.60 -12.09 13.19
N ALA A 41 2.28 -11.81 13.10
CA ALA A 41 1.36 -11.98 14.22
C ALA A 41 1.25 -13.44 14.71
N TYR A 42 1.46 -14.41 13.83
CA TYR A 42 1.29 -15.83 14.14
C TYR A 42 2.57 -16.66 14.07
N GLY A 43 3.73 -16.07 13.73
CA GLY A 43 5.00 -16.77 13.60
C GLY A 43 5.01 -17.80 12.47
N ASP A 44 4.37 -17.48 11.34
CA ASP A 44 4.21 -18.38 10.19
C ASP A 44 5.27 -18.08 9.12
N GLU A 45 6.38 -18.81 9.17
CA GLU A 45 7.49 -18.66 8.21
C GLU A 45 7.09 -19.03 6.77
N VAL A 46 6.16 -19.96 6.58
CA VAL A 46 5.71 -20.36 5.23
C VAL A 46 4.96 -19.21 4.58
N MET A 47 4.09 -18.54 5.33
CA MET A 47 3.42 -17.33 4.82
C MET A 47 4.40 -16.17 4.63
N ARG A 48 5.44 -16.06 5.46
CA ARG A 48 6.48 -15.03 5.27
C ARG A 48 7.25 -15.24 3.98
N GLU A 49 7.70 -16.46 3.70
CA GLU A 49 8.39 -16.81 2.45
C GLU A 49 7.49 -16.54 1.24
N TYR A 50 6.22 -16.93 1.32
CA TYR A 50 5.27 -16.68 0.24
C TYR A 50 4.97 -15.17 0.05
N ALA A 51 4.85 -14.39 1.13
CA ALA A 51 4.68 -12.95 1.05
C ALA A 51 5.89 -12.28 0.36
N TRP A 52 7.10 -12.79 0.60
CA TRP A 52 8.31 -12.35 -0.11
C TRP A 52 8.26 -12.66 -1.61
N GLU A 53 7.87 -13.88 -2.00
CA GLU A 53 7.72 -14.23 -3.42
C GLU A 53 6.70 -13.32 -4.14
N LEU A 54 5.56 -13.04 -3.49
CA LEU A 54 4.58 -12.09 -4.03
C LEU A 54 5.12 -10.67 -4.10
N PHE A 55 5.90 -10.24 -3.10
CA PHE A 55 6.54 -8.93 -3.09
C PHE A 55 7.48 -8.76 -4.28
N GLN A 56 8.31 -9.77 -4.57
CA GLN A 56 9.17 -9.78 -5.77
C GLN A 56 8.34 -9.67 -7.05
N GLN A 57 7.25 -10.43 -7.16
CA GLN A 57 6.34 -10.34 -8.32
C GLN A 57 5.71 -8.95 -8.48
N VAL A 58 5.47 -8.21 -7.39
CA VAL A 58 4.99 -6.82 -7.48
C VAL A 58 6.02 -5.98 -8.21
N TYR A 59 7.28 -6.03 -7.79
CA TYR A 59 8.36 -5.22 -8.38
C TYR A 59 8.72 -5.66 -9.80
N ASP A 60 8.72 -6.96 -10.09
CA ASP A 60 8.92 -7.48 -11.45
C ASP A 60 7.83 -7.00 -12.42
N GLY A 61 6.63 -6.70 -11.90
CA GLY A 61 5.51 -6.20 -12.67
C GLY A 61 5.44 -4.68 -12.80
N VAL A 62 6.22 -3.91 -12.02
CA VAL A 62 6.19 -2.44 -12.07
C VAL A 62 6.64 -1.96 -13.45
N HIS A 63 5.89 -1.02 -14.03
CA HIS A 63 6.21 -0.43 -15.32
C HIS A 63 5.83 1.06 -15.37
N THR A 64 6.37 1.79 -16.35
CA THR A 64 6.28 3.26 -16.45
C THR A 64 4.86 3.79 -16.68
N ASP A 65 3.97 2.96 -17.23
CA ASP A 65 2.59 3.34 -17.54
C ASP A 65 1.63 3.20 -16.35
N MET A 66 2.11 2.74 -15.19
CA MET A 66 1.28 2.63 -14.01
C MET A 66 0.76 4.00 -13.53
N PRO A 67 -0.47 4.08 -12.99
CA PRO A 67 -0.94 5.28 -12.32
C PRO A 67 -0.03 5.68 -11.15
N VAL A 68 0.00 6.97 -10.82
CA VAL A 68 0.82 7.48 -9.70
C VAL A 68 0.11 7.36 -8.35
N GLY A 69 -1.22 7.26 -8.33
CA GLY A 69 -2.04 7.30 -7.11
C GLY A 69 -1.87 6.13 -6.13
N LEU A 70 -2.53 6.24 -4.98
CA LEU A 70 -2.42 5.30 -3.86
C LEU A 70 -3.16 3.97 -4.09
N GLU A 71 -4.36 4.00 -4.67
CA GLU A 71 -5.23 2.81 -4.77
C GLU A 71 -4.62 1.72 -5.67
N ARG A 72 -4.24 2.12 -6.89
CA ARG A 72 -3.84 1.22 -7.98
C ARG A 72 -2.43 1.48 -8.52
N GLY A 73 -1.74 2.48 -7.96
CA GLY A 73 -0.57 3.07 -8.57
C GLY A 73 0.71 2.94 -7.75
N LEU A 74 1.74 3.64 -8.24
CA LEU A 74 3.10 3.61 -7.71
C LEU A 74 3.18 4.10 -6.27
N ALA A 75 2.44 5.15 -5.89
CA ALA A 75 2.40 5.60 -4.49
C ALA A 75 1.81 4.53 -3.56
N GLY A 76 0.88 3.70 -4.04
CA GLY A 76 0.37 2.56 -3.28
C GLY A 76 1.45 1.51 -3.02
N ILE A 77 2.25 1.19 -4.03
CA ILE A 77 3.37 0.25 -3.92
C ILE A 77 4.43 0.78 -2.96
N GLY A 78 4.78 2.07 -3.10
CA GLY A 78 5.69 2.76 -2.20
C GLY A 78 5.18 2.79 -0.76
N TYR A 79 3.90 3.10 -0.55
CA TYR A 79 3.27 3.10 0.77
C TYR A 79 3.32 1.72 1.41
N GLY A 80 2.92 0.67 0.68
CA GLY A 80 2.95 -0.71 1.17
C GLY A 80 4.36 -1.15 1.58
N THR A 81 5.36 -0.86 0.75
CA THR A 81 6.77 -1.17 1.05
C THR A 81 7.27 -0.42 2.28
N THR A 82 7.00 0.89 2.35
CA THR A 82 7.38 1.72 3.49
C THR A 82 6.73 1.25 4.79
N LEU A 83 5.46 0.82 4.74
CA LEU A 83 4.73 0.29 5.89
C LEU A 83 5.39 -1.00 6.41
N LEU A 84 5.80 -1.91 5.52
CA LEU A 84 6.50 -3.13 5.89
C LEU A 84 7.85 -2.83 6.56
N CYS A 85 8.62 -1.90 6.01
CA CYS A 85 9.89 -1.47 6.60
C CYS A 85 9.72 -0.78 7.95
N ARG A 86 8.72 0.11 8.09
CA ARG A 86 8.41 0.77 9.36
C ARG A 86 8.10 -0.23 10.47
N ARG A 87 7.54 -1.38 10.12
CA ARG A 87 7.22 -2.46 11.05
C ARG A 87 8.35 -3.47 11.25
N GLY A 88 9.48 -3.31 10.56
CA GLY A 88 10.60 -4.26 10.62
C GLY A 88 10.29 -5.61 9.95
N LEU A 89 9.26 -5.67 9.09
CA LEU A 89 8.85 -6.90 8.39
C LEU A 89 9.66 -7.16 7.12
N VAL A 90 10.22 -6.09 6.56
CA VAL A 90 11.13 -6.11 5.41
C VAL A 90 12.30 -5.19 5.73
N GLU A 91 13.52 -5.71 5.67
CA GLU A 91 14.75 -4.94 5.80
C GLU A 91 15.28 -4.58 4.41
N CYS A 92 15.12 -3.32 4.01
CA CYS A 92 15.72 -2.79 2.79
C CYS A 92 16.03 -1.29 2.94
N SER A 93 16.90 -0.79 2.07
CA SER A 93 17.07 0.65 1.87
C SER A 93 15.87 1.14 1.07
N LEU A 94 15.00 1.93 1.70
CA LEU A 94 13.83 2.43 1.01
C LEU A 94 14.23 3.44 -0.09
N ASN A 95 15.34 4.18 0.10
CA ASN A 95 15.87 5.11 -0.89
C ASN A 95 16.36 4.38 -2.15
N ASP A 96 16.83 3.14 -2.02
CA ASP A 96 17.26 2.34 -3.17
C ASP A 96 16.06 1.67 -3.85
N ILE A 97 15.19 1.00 -3.09
CA ILE A 97 14.09 0.20 -3.67
C ILE A 97 12.96 1.07 -4.25
N LEU A 98 12.75 2.28 -3.72
CA LEU A 98 11.68 3.19 -4.17
C LEU A 98 12.19 4.31 -5.08
N GLU A 99 13.48 4.33 -5.45
CA GLU A 99 14.08 5.43 -6.20
C GLU A 99 13.32 5.74 -7.50
N ASP A 100 13.07 4.70 -8.30
CA ASP A 100 12.40 4.85 -9.60
C ASP A 100 10.92 5.22 -9.44
N ILE A 101 10.26 4.69 -8.40
CA ILE A 101 8.87 5.06 -8.05
C ILE A 101 8.82 6.55 -7.71
N ASP A 102 9.70 7.01 -6.82
CA ASP A 102 9.74 8.39 -6.36
C ASP A 102 10.03 9.36 -7.50
N ARG A 103 11.04 9.06 -8.32
CA ARG A 103 11.36 9.84 -9.52
C ARG A 103 10.19 9.92 -10.47
N LYS A 104 9.48 8.81 -10.68
CA LYS A 104 8.31 8.77 -11.56
C LYS A 104 7.15 9.63 -11.02
N ILE A 105 6.97 9.66 -9.71
CA ILE A 105 5.99 10.54 -9.05
C ILE A 105 6.41 12.01 -9.24
N MET A 106 7.69 12.33 -9.07
CA MET A 106 8.23 13.68 -9.24
C MET A 106 8.06 14.29 -10.63
N GLU A 107 7.92 13.47 -11.69
CA GLU A 107 7.61 13.97 -13.03
C GLU A 107 6.27 14.75 -13.09
N ARG A 108 5.39 14.55 -12.10
CA ARG A 108 4.09 15.24 -12.02
C ARG A 108 4.25 16.60 -11.33
N ASP A 109 4.15 17.68 -12.09
CA ASP A 109 4.10 19.04 -11.54
C ASP A 109 2.93 19.18 -10.53
N PRO A 110 3.20 19.36 -9.22
CA PRO A 110 2.15 19.41 -8.20
C PRO A 110 1.11 20.50 -8.47
N ARG A 111 1.52 21.61 -9.08
CA ARG A 111 0.66 22.77 -9.38
C ARG A 111 -0.37 22.48 -10.46
N ARG A 112 -0.21 21.37 -11.20
CA ARG A 112 -1.10 20.94 -12.28
C ARG A 112 -2.02 19.80 -11.86
N LEU A 113 -1.89 19.29 -10.63
CA LEU A 113 -2.76 18.24 -10.12
C LEU A 113 -4.16 18.81 -9.86
N THR A 114 -5.18 18.13 -10.37
CA THR A 114 -6.59 18.52 -10.24
C THR A 114 -7.39 17.52 -9.41
N ASP A 115 -6.92 16.27 -9.32
CA ASP A 115 -7.51 15.25 -8.46
C ASP A 115 -6.98 15.42 -7.02
N MET A 116 -7.87 15.81 -6.12
CA MET A 116 -7.57 16.02 -4.69
C MET A 116 -7.98 14.83 -3.82
N SER A 117 -8.39 13.70 -4.42
CA SER A 117 -8.81 12.51 -3.70
C SER A 117 -7.63 11.80 -3.02
N VAL A 118 -7.94 10.93 -2.06
CA VAL A 118 -6.94 10.04 -1.43
C VAL A 118 -6.54 8.90 -2.35
N ARG A 119 -7.51 8.34 -3.09
CA ARG A 119 -7.31 7.11 -3.87
C ARG A 119 -6.39 7.31 -5.07
N SER A 120 -6.57 8.39 -5.82
CA SER A 120 -5.81 8.65 -7.05
C SER A 120 -5.10 10.00 -7.08
N GLY A 121 -5.42 10.89 -6.15
CA GLY A 121 -5.02 12.29 -6.18
C GLY A 121 -3.94 12.69 -5.17
N VAL A 122 -3.83 14.00 -4.99
CA VAL A 122 -2.83 14.69 -4.15
C VAL A 122 -2.78 14.14 -2.73
N ARG A 123 -3.93 13.84 -2.11
CA ARG A 123 -3.98 13.37 -0.72
C ARG A 123 -3.35 11.98 -0.57
N GLY A 124 -3.46 11.13 -1.58
CA GLY A 124 -2.78 9.83 -1.58
C GLY A 124 -1.26 9.97 -1.65
N LEU A 125 -0.78 10.94 -2.45
CA LEU A 125 0.65 11.24 -2.53
C LEU A 125 1.20 11.79 -1.23
N MET A 126 0.45 12.68 -0.56
CA MET A 126 0.82 13.13 0.79
C MET A 126 0.91 11.97 1.76
N LEU A 127 -0.08 11.09 1.79
CA LEU A 127 -0.10 9.95 2.70
C LEU A 127 1.11 9.03 2.50
N TYR A 128 1.52 8.83 1.23
CA TYR A 128 2.76 8.14 0.90
C TYR A 128 4.01 8.88 1.43
N LEU A 129 4.15 10.16 1.09
CA LEU A 129 5.32 10.96 1.45
C LEU A 129 5.48 11.13 2.96
N ASP A 130 4.39 11.34 3.69
CA ASP A 130 4.38 11.49 5.13
C ASP A 130 4.86 10.20 5.81
N LEU A 131 4.37 9.03 5.35
CA LEU A 131 4.87 7.75 5.85
C LEU A 131 6.34 7.55 5.48
N ARG A 132 6.73 7.88 4.25
CA ARG A 132 8.08 7.72 3.72
C ARG A 132 9.12 8.50 4.53
N GLN A 133 8.82 9.76 4.83
CA GLN A 133 9.66 10.64 5.66
C GLN A 133 9.69 10.22 7.13
N SER A 134 8.67 9.52 7.62
CA SER A 134 8.64 9.03 9.01
C SER A 134 9.61 7.88 9.29
N VAL A 135 10.11 7.20 8.24
CA VAL A 135 10.99 6.03 8.37
C VAL A 135 12.46 6.39 8.13
N GLU A 136 12.76 7.15 7.09
CA GLU A 136 14.11 7.63 6.80
C GLU A 136 14.09 8.93 6.00
N ALA A 137 15.22 9.64 5.97
CA ALA A 137 15.37 10.85 5.16
C ALA A 137 15.26 10.50 3.67
N VAL A 138 14.33 11.14 2.99
CA VAL A 138 14.02 10.85 1.59
C VAL A 138 15.00 11.58 0.67
N ALA A 139 15.73 10.83 -0.15
CA ALA A 139 16.79 11.37 -1.00
C ALA A 139 16.29 11.87 -2.37
N THR A 140 15.10 11.43 -2.78
CA THR A 140 14.54 11.62 -4.12
C THR A 140 13.75 12.92 -4.25
N PHE A 141 12.79 13.16 -3.35
CA PHE A 141 11.93 14.35 -3.39
C PHE A 141 12.66 15.62 -2.93
N ASP A 142 12.85 16.56 -3.86
CA ASP A 142 13.45 17.86 -3.54
C ASP A 142 12.49 18.78 -2.77
N SER A 143 13.06 19.80 -2.13
CA SER A 143 12.31 20.76 -1.30
C SER A 143 11.32 21.60 -2.10
N GLN A 144 11.56 21.84 -3.38
CA GLN A 144 10.65 22.61 -4.23
C GLN A 144 9.38 21.79 -4.51
N TYR A 145 9.53 20.53 -4.89
CA TYR A 145 8.41 19.62 -5.12
C TYR A 145 7.53 19.50 -3.87
N MET A 146 8.16 19.28 -2.71
CA MET A 146 7.45 19.17 -1.43
C MET A 146 6.67 20.45 -1.09
N MET A 147 7.29 21.63 -1.29
CA MET A 147 6.64 22.92 -1.06
C MET A 147 5.46 23.14 -2.02
N GLU A 148 5.62 22.84 -3.31
CA GLU A 148 4.56 23.01 -4.32
C GLU A 148 3.37 22.05 -4.07
N LEU A 149 3.64 20.84 -3.56
CA LEU A 149 2.59 19.90 -3.16
C LEU A 149 1.82 20.41 -1.94
N GLN A 150 2.52 20.88 -0.90
CA GLN A 150 1.91 21.49 0.29
C GLN A 150 1.07 22.73 -0.06
N ASP A 151 1.57 23.58 -0.95
CA ASP A 151 0.84 24.73 -1.48
C ASP A 151 -0.46 24.31 -2.17
N THR A 152 -0.41 23.24 -2.97
CA THR A 152 -1.58 22.71 -3.68
C THR A 152 -2.64 22.25 -2.69
N VAL A 153 -2.23 21.60 -1.60
CA VAL A 153 -3.11 21.13 -0.52
C VAL A 153 -3.75 22.32 0.20
N ALA A 154 -2.95 23.32 0.55
CA ALA A 154 -3.42 24.53 1.24
C ALA A 154 -4.41 25.33 0.39
N ARG A 155 -4.14 25.52 -0.92
CA ARG A 155 -5.02 26.24 -1.85
C ARG A 155 -6.39 25.56 -2.03
N ASN A 156 -6.45 24.24 -1.87
CA ASN A 156 -7.67 23.46 -1.99
C ASN A 156 -8.38 23.22 -0.65
N ASN A 157 -7.93 23.87 0.45
CA ASN A 157 -8.50 23.73 1.79
C ASN A 157 -8.65 22.27 2.24
N LEU A 158 -7.70 21.40 1.86
CA LEU A 158 -7.75 20.00 2.22
C LEU A 158 -7.40 19.82 3.71
N PRO A 159 -8.12 18.95 4.43
CA PRO A 159 -7.86 18.74 5.86
C PRO A 159 -6.49 18.10 6.07
N CYS A 160 -5.68 18.70 6.93
CA CYS A 160 -4.37 18.18 7.35
C CYS A 160 -4.48 17.08 8.43
N GLN A 161 -5.59 16.35 8.48
CA GLN A 161 -5.74 15.26 9.44
C GLN A 161 -4.77 14.14 9.08
N ALA A 162 -4.04 13.64 10.08
CA ALA A 162 -3.28 12.41 9.94
C ALA A 162 -4.25 11.27 9.62
N LEU A 163 -4.21 10.79 8.39
CA LEU A 163 -4.88 9.57 7.97
C LEU A 163 -3.90 8.41 8.12
N ASP A 164 -4.42 7.26 8.53
CA ASP A 164 -3.73 5.98 8.31
C ASP A 164 -4.35 5.21 7.14
N VAL A 165 -3.80 4.03 6.86
CA VAL A 165 -4.30 3.18 5.78
C VAL A 165 -5.69 2.62 6.08
N MET A 166 -6.04 2.35 7.34
CA MET A 166 -7.34 1.79 7.70
C MET A 166 -8.46 2.83 7.54
N ASP A 167 -8.18 4.11 7.76
CA ASP A 167 -9.14 5.21 7.58
C ASP A 167 -9.65 5.36 6.13
N VAL A 168 -8.91 4.83 5.16
CA VAL A 168 -9.15 5.07 3.72
C VAL A 168 -9.65 3.83 2.97
N LEU A 169 -9.72 2.69 3.67
CA LEU A 169 -10.20 1.42 3.15
C LEU A 169 -11.69 1.22 3.44
N ASN A 170 -12.36 0.53 2.54
CA ASN A 170 -13.74 0.07 2.71
C ASN A 170 -13.74 -1.32 3.37
N GLU A 171 -14.57 -1.47 4.40
CA GLU A 171 -14.87 -2.79 4.94
C GLU A 171 -15.62 -3.66 3.89
N PRO A 172 -15.32 -4.97 3.78
CA PRO A 172 -16.03 -5.85 2.88
C PRO A 172 -17.52 -5.96 3.23
N THR A 173 -18.35 -6.09 2.19
CA THR A 173 -19.82 -6.20 2.34
C THR A 173 -20.30 -7.63 2.63
N PHE A 174 -19.38 -8.55 2.86
CA PHE A 174 -19.62 -9.94 3.24
C PHE A 174 -19.04 -10.18 4.64
N PRO A 175 -19.31 -11.31 5.32
CA PRO A 175 -18.62 -11.65 6.57
C PRO A 175 -17.29 -12.39 6.30
N GLU A 176 -16.37 -12.39 7.27
CA GLU A 176 -15.06 -13.06 7.18
C GLU A 176 -15.15 -14.56 6.88
N THR A 177 -16.30 -15.19 7.14
CA THR A 177 -16.57 -16.61 6.85
C THR A 177 -16.97 -16.89 5.39
N GLU A 178 -17.32 -15.87 4.61
CA GLU A 178 -17.80 -15.98 3.22
C GLU A 178 -16.78 -15.44 2.20
N TYR A 179 -15.49 -15.64 2.47
CA TYR A 179 -14.38 -15.10 1.67
C TYR A 179 -14.17 -15.81 0.32
N ILE A 180 -14.69 -17.02 0.15
CA ILE A 180 -14.49 -17.82 -1.08
C ILE A 180 -15.13 -17.09 -2.27
N GLU A 181 -14.38 -16.98 -3.37
CA GLU A 181 -14.77 -16.30 -4.61
C GLU A 181 -15.04 -14.79 -4.45
N ARG A 182 -14.61 -14.20 -3.33
CA ARG A 182 -14.66 -12.75 -3.09
C ARG A 182 -13.37 -12.06 -3.55
N PRO A 183 -13.38 -10.73 -3.69
CA PRO A 183 -12.17 -9.96 -3.96
C PRO A 183 -11.09 -10.23 -2.91
N LEU A 184 -9.83 -10.32 -3.36
CA LEU A 184 -8.70 -10.67 -2.49
C LEU A 184 -8.08 -9.46 -1.78
N GLY A 185 -8.17 -8.27 -2.39
CA GLY A 185 -7.48 -7.06 -1.93
C GLY A 185 -7.88 -6.59 -0.53
N ILE A 186 -7.18 -5.57 -0.03
CA ILE A 186 -7.41 -5.00 1.29
C ILE A 186 -8.54 -3.97 1.31
N ASP A 187 -9.01 -3.51 0.15
CA ASP A 187 -10.17 -2.62 0.03
C ASP A 187 -11.40 -3.43 -0.44
N GLY A 188 -12.37 -3.61 0.46
CA GLY A 188 -13.59 -4.39 0.20
C GLY A 188 -13.37 -5.88 -0.06
N GLY A 189 -12.14 -6.39 0.08
CA GLY A 189 -11.78 -7.79 -0.12
C GLY A 189 -11.34 -8.52 1.16
N CYS A 190 -11.10 -9.81 1.08
CA CYS A 190 -10.88 -10.65 2.26
C CYS A 190 -9.58 -10.34 3.01
N ALA A 191 -8.53 -9.82 2.34
CA ALA A 191 -7.31 -9.42 3.03
C ALA A 191 -7.53 -8.27 4.03
N TYR A 192 -8.61 -7.50 3.89
CA TYR A 192 -9.00 -6.47 4.86
C TYR A 192 -9.14 -7.04 6.29
N TYR A 193 -9.69 -8.25 6.45
CA TYR A 193 -9.92 -8.81 7.79
C TYR A 193 -8.62 -9.09 8.54
N ILE A 194 -7.57 -9.47 7.82
CA ILE A 194 -6.24 -9.65 8.39
C ILE A 194 -5.74 -8.31 8.92
N LEU A 195 -5.78 -7.25 8.09
CA LEU A 195 -5.39 -5.90 8.50
C LEU A 195 -6.21 -5.43 9.71
N LYS A 196 -7.54 -5.54 9.65
CA LYS A 196 -8.44 -5.16 10.75
C LYS A 196 -8.08 -5.87 12.05
N SER A 197 -7.75 -7.16 12.01
CA SER A 197 -7.44 -7.94 13.21
C SER A 197 -6.10 -7.60 13.89
N ILE A 198 -5.21 -6.91 13.17
CA ILE A 198 -3.81 -6.63 13.61
C ILE A 198 -3.58 -5.13 13.82
N LEU A 199 -4.27 -4.28 13.06
CA LEU A 199 -4.07 -2.83 13.05
C LEU A 199 -5.06 -2.06 13.94
N VAL A 200 -6.17 -2.70 14.34
CA VAL A 200 -7.27 -2.10 15.11
C VAL A 200 -7.55 -2.94 16.35
#